data_AF-A0AAV8S5G6-F1
#
_entry.id   AF-A0AAV8S5G6-F1
#
_cell.length_a   1.000
_cell.length_b   1.000
_cell.length_c   1.000
_cell.angle_alpha   90.00
_cell.angle_beta   90.00
_cell.angle_gamma   90.00
#
_symmetry.space_group_name_H-M   'P 1'
#
loop_
_entity.id
_entity.type
_entity.pdbx_description
1 polymer ?
#
loop_
_entity_poly.entity_id
_entity_poly.type
_entity_poly.pdbx_seq_one_letter_code
_entity_poly.pdbx_strand_id
1 'polypeptide(L)'
;MSGGGCSIVWFRRDLRVEDNPALAAGVRAGAVVTVFIWAPEEEGHYYPGRVSRWWLKQSLAHLDSSLKTLGTSLVTKRSTDTVSTLLEVVKSTDATQLFFNHLYDPLSLVRDHRAKEVLTAQGVAVRSFNADLLYEPWDVIDAQGSTFSTFAAFWEKCLSMPYDPEAPLLPPKRIISGNVSKCPSDTLIFEDESEKGSNALLARAWSPGWSNADRALTTFVNGPLIEYSKNRRKADSATTSLLSPHLHFGELSVRKVFHLGTKFGEESVNLFLKSIGLREYSRYISFNHPYSHERPLLGHLKFFPWFVDEVYFKAWRQGRTGYPLVDAGMRELWATGWLHDRIRVVVSSFFVKVLQLPWRWGMKYFWDTLLDADLESDALGWQYISGTLPDGRELDRIDHPQVEGYKFDPNGEYVRRWLPELARLPTEWIHHPWNAPESVLQAAGIELGSNYPLPIVGIDAAKARLQRALSEMWQQEAISRAAIENRMEEGLGDSSDSAPCLPSRHTNGGKPNVNTNVNQEPGRDVANQEVTQNIQRRNNVLRFNVMRDVGDAEDSAAESSSSSRREGWRCSSSLVPPSSGYSEHYVNDENRIGGSSSYLQSHPQSHHIINWRRLPQTG
;
A
#
# COMPACT_ATOMS: atom_id res chain seq x y z
N MET A 1 25.96 11.03 37.19
CA MET A 1 26.44 11.53 35.89
C MET A 1 25.73 12.84 35.59
N SER A 2 26.29 13.95 36.04
CA SER A 2 25.77 15.31 35.79
C SER A 2 26.44 15.86 34.53
N GLY A 3 25.71 15.85 33.41
CA GLY A 3 26.20 16.32 32.12
C GLY A 3 25.51 15.69 30.89
N GLY A 4 24.36 15.03 31.04
CA GLY A 4 23.62 14.48 29.90
C GLY A 4 22.96 15.61 29.10
N GLY A 5 23.23 15.68 27.80
CA GLY A 5 22.57 16.61 26.88
C GLY A 5 21.06 16.37 26.81
N CYS A 6 20.29 17.39 26.42
CA CYS A 6 18.87 17.26 26.15
C CYS A 6 18.68 16.78 24.71
N SER A 7 17.85 15.76 24.52
CA SER A 7 17.55 15.16 23.22
C SER A 7 16.07 15.31 22.90
N ILE A 8 15.74 15.59 21.65
CA ILE A 8 14.38 15.56 21.14
C ILE A 8 14.12 14.19 20.52
N VAL A 9 12.99 13.57 20.87
CA VAL A 9 12.46 12.38 20.18
C VAL A 9 11.22 12.79 19.42
N TRP A 10 11.30 12.78 18.09
CA TRP A 10 10.23 13.20 17.20
C TRP A 10 9.41 11.98 16.72
N PHE A 11 8.20 11.86 17.26
CA PHE A 11 7.21 10.85 16.89
C PHE A 11 6.43 11.27 15.65
N ARG A 12 6.18 10.28 14.77
CA ARG A 12 5.41 10.40 13.52
C ARG A 12 4.44 9.22 13.42
N ARG A 13 4.85 8.11 12.79
CA ARG A 13 4.08 6.87 12.64
C ARG A 13 4.70 5.71 13.42
N ASP A 14 5.23 6.01 14.60
CA ASP A 14 5.94 5.11 15.50
C ASP A 14 5.40 5.23 16.94
N LEU A 15 4.06 5.25 17.08
CA LEU A 15 3.33 5.66 18.29
C LEU A 15 3.34 4.60 19.42
N ARG A 16 4.54 4.15 19.81
CA ARG A 16 4.79 3.13 20.82
C ARG A 16 6.03 3.45 21.65
N VAL A 17 6.13 2.82 22.81
CA VAL A 17 7.29 2.94 23.72
C VAL A 17 8.16 1.68 23.77
N GLU A 18 7.61 0.52 23.40
CA GLU A 18 8.35 -0.73 23.24
C GLU A 18 8.95 -0.80 21.83
N ASP A 19 10.15 -1.36 21.73
CA ASP A 19 10.89 -1.52 20.48
C ASP A 19 10.87 -0.26 19.59
N ASN A 20 11.06 0.90 20.21
CA ASN A 20 11.22 2.18 19.54
C ASN A 20 12.70 2.62 19.66
N PRO A 21 13.52 2.45 18.61
CA PRO A 21 14.95 2.74 18.67
C PRO A 21 15.28 4.21 18.90
N ALA A 22 14.55 5.15 18.28
CA ALA A 22 14.73 6.58 18.52
C ALA A 22 14.48 6.96 19.99
N LEU A 23 13.39 6.46 20.58
CA LEU A 23 13.08 6.68 22.00
C LEU A 23 14.16 6.06 22.90
N ALA A 24 14.55 4.82 22.62
CA ALA A 24 15.58 4.13 23.39
C ALA A 24 16.95 4.84 23.32
N ALA A 25 17.32 5.36 22.15
CA ALA A 25 18.53 6.15 21.95
C ALA A 25 18.48 7.48 22.71
N GLY A 26 17.34 8.19 22.64
CA GLY A 26 17.13 9.43 23.40
C GLY A 26 17.27 9.23 24.91
N VAL A 27 16.64 8.17 25.45
CA VAL A 27 16.73 7.86 26.89
C VAL A 27 18.15 7.49 27.31
N ARG A 28 18.93 6.82 26.45
CA ARG A 28 20.35 6.53 26.72
C ARG A 28 21.21 7.79 26.70
N ALA A 29 20.87 8.79 25.89
CA ALA A 29 21.63 10.02 25.76
C ALA A 29 21.44 10.99 26.93
N GLY A 30 20.27 11.00 27.57
CA GLY A 30 20.02 11.84 28.74
C GLY A 30 18.55 12.23 28.91
N ALA A 31 18.31 13.53 29.09
CA ALA A 31 16.96 14.07 29.25
C ALA A 31 16.26 14.14 27.89
N VAL A 32 14.98 13.77 27.84
CA VAL A 32 14.22 13.63 26.59
C VAL A 32 13.04 14.60 26.56
N VAL A 33 12.90 15.30 25.44
CA VAL A 33 11.66 15.99 25.05
C VAL A 33 11.01 15.21 23.91
N THR A 34 9.87 14.61 24.19
CA THR A 34 9.07 13.91 23.17
C THR A 34 8.16 14.89 22.44
N VAL A 35 8.21 14.90 21.11
CA VAL A 35 7.43 15.83 20.28
C VAL A 35 6.66 15.11 19.18
N PHE A 36 5.43 15.55 18.92
CA PHE A 36 4.65 15.20 17.74
C PHE A 36 4.28 16.48 17.00
N ILE A 37 4.60 16.55 15.70
CA ILE A 37 4.34 17.72 14.87
C ILE A 37 3.30 17.34 13.82
N TRP A 38 2.18 18.06 13.83
CA TRP A 38 1.10 17.91 12.85
C TRP A 38 1.22 18.99 11.79
N ALA A 39 1.70 18.60 10.60
CA ALA A 39 1.87 19.47 9.44
C ALA A 39 1.12 18.96 8.20
N PRO A 40 -0.22 18.94 8.23
CA PRO A 40 -1.02 18.36 7.16
C PRO A 40 -0.87 19.05 5.80
N GLU A 41 -0.49 20.32 5.77
CA GLU A 41 -0.20 21.05 4.53
C GLU A 41 0.99 20.46 3.77
N GLU A 42 1.98 19.89 4.47
CA GLU A 42 3.14 19.24 3.84
C GLU A 42 2.76 17.94 3.14
N GLU A 43 1.67 17.30 3.56
CA GLU A 43 1.22 16.02 3.00
C GLU A 43 0.45 16.20 1.67
N GLY A 44 0.11 17.45 1.29
CA GLY A 44 -0.53 17.78 0.02
C GLY A 44 -1.81 16.99 -0.24
N HIS A 45 -1.85 16.27 -1.37
CA HIS A 45 -3.00 15.44 -1.77
C HIS A 45 -3.25 14.24 -0.85
N TYR A 46 -2.22 13.86 -0.09
CA TYR A 46 -2.22 12.74 0.85
C TYR A 46 -2.42 13.21 2.30
N TYR A 47 -3.05 14.36 2.51
CA TYR A 47 -3.61 14.69 3.81
C TYR A 47 -4.42 13.49 4.36
N PRO A 48 -4.12 13.00 5.57
CA PRO A 48 -4.73 11.78 6.09
C PRO A 48 -6.26 11.82 6.09
N GLY A 49 -6.85 10.67 5.72
CA GLY A 49 -8.29 10.48 5.64
C GLY A 49 -9.03 10.72 6.96
N ARG A 50 -10.36 10.81 6.90
CA ARG A 50 -11.21 11.04 8.07
C ARG A 50 -10.95 10.03 9.18
N VAL A 51 -11.02 8.75 8.85
CA VAL A 51 -10.95 7.69 9.87
C VAL A 51 -9.52 7.46 10.35
N SER A 52 -8.52 7.67 9.50
CA SER A 52 -7.09 7.67 9.86
C SER A 52 -6.78 8.79 10.87
N ARG A 53 -7.30 10.00 10.66
CA ARG A 53 -7.20 11.11 11.63
C ARG A 53 -7.89 10.81 12.96
N TRP A 54 -9.06 10.18 12.93
CA TRP A 54 -9.74 9.72 14.14
C TRP A 54 -8.85 8.74 14.93
N TRP A 55 -8.27 7.75 14.25
CA TRP A 55 -7.37 6.79 14.88
C TRP A 55 -6.15 7.47 15.50
N LEU A 56 -5.48 8.34 14.72
CA LEU A 56 -4.31 9.11 15.16
C LEU A 56 -4.61 9.91 16.43
N LYS A 57 -5.75 10.60 16.49
CA LYS A 57 -6.17 11.35 17.69
C LYS A 57 -6.21 10.47 18.94
N GLN A 58 -6.86 9.30 18.84
CA GLN A 58 -6.99 8.40 19.99
C GLN A 58 -5.62 7.80 20.37
N SER A 59 -4.81 7.45 19.37
CA SER A 59 -3.47 6.88 19.57
C SER A 59 -2.50 7.86 20.24
N LEU A 60 -2.51 9.13 19.84
CA LEU A 60 -1.68 10.17 20.49
C LEU A 60 -2.07 10.40 21.95
N ALA A 61 -3.38 10.40 22.26
CA ALA A 61 -3.85 10.49 23.65
C ALA A 61 -3.37 9.28 24.48
N HIS A 62 -3.41 8.08 23.90
CA HIS A 62 -2.91 6.87 24.53
C HIS A 62 -1.39 6.89 24.74
N LEU A 63 -0.62 7.35 23.74
CA LEU A 63 0.82 7.50 23.82
C LEU A 63 1.22 8.51 24.90
N ASP A 64 0.57 9.69 24.95
CA ASP A 64 0.82 10.71 25.97
C ASP A 64 0.56 10.18 27.39
N SER A 65 -0.53 9.44 27.61
CA SER A 65 -0.80 8.77 28.89
C SER A 65 0.31 7.77 29.28
N SER A 66 0.83 7.04 28.31
CA SER A 66 1.91 6.07 28.52
C SER A 66 3.22 6.78 28.86
N LEU A 67 3.56 7.85 28.14
CA LEU A 67 4.75 8.67 28.39
C LEU A 67 4.70 9.34 29.77
N LYS A 68 3.53 9.84 30.18
CA LYS A 68 3.32 10.43 31.53
C LYS A 68 3.61 9.44 32.64
N THR A 69 3.19 8.19 32.44
CA THR A 69 3.51 7.09 33.38
C THR A 69 5.01 6.81 33.44
N LEU A 70 5.73 6.98 32.33
CA LEU A 70 7.19 6.83 32.27
C LEU A 70 7.97 8.06 32.77
N GLY A 71 7.32 9.20 32.99
CA GLY A 71 7.92 10.41 33.56
C GLY A 71 8.18 11.57 32.60
N THR A 72 7.58 11.55 31.40
CA THR A 72 7.63 12.67 30.43
C THR A 72 6.25 12.91 29.80
N SER A 73 6.04 13.99 29.07
CA SER A 73 4.77 14.27 28.37
C SER A 73 5.00 14.47 26.88
N LEU A 74 4.00 14.12 26.05
CA LEU A 74 4.07 14.39 24.62
C LEU A 74 3.80 15.87 24.35
N VAL A 75 4.79 16.56 23.77
CA VAL A 75 4.60 17.92 23.28
C VAL A 75 4.01 17.86 21.88
N THR A 76 2.79 18.36 21.72
CA THR A 76 2.13 18.44 20.41
C THR A 76 2.34 19.82 19.78
N LYS A 77 2.62 19.87 18.48
CA LYS A 77 2.76 21.13 17.73
C LYS A 77 1.94 21.11 16.45
N ARG A 78 1.25 22.21 16.17
CA ARG A 78 0.62 22.45 14.87
C ARG A 78 1.55 23.29 14.03
N SER A 79 1.86 22.85 12.81
CA SER A 79 2.78 23.59 11.95
C SER A 79 2.40 23.51 10.49
N THR A 80 2.79 24.48 9.67
CA THR A 80 2.77 24.38 8.20
C THR A 80 4.13 23.94 7.64
N ASP A 81 5.21 24.03 8.44
CA ASP A 81 6.56 23.60 8.10
C ASP A 81 7.22 22.90 9.29
N THR A 82 7.34 21.58 9.20
CA THR A 82 7.87 20.72 10.25
C THR A 82 9.29 21.10 10.65
N VAL A 83 10.15 21.44 9.68
CA VAL A 83 11.56 21.74 9.94
C VAL A 83 11.72 23.02 10.74
N SER A 84 10.94 24.06 10.41
CA SER A 84 10.93 25.32 11.15
C SER A 84 10.49 25.11 12.60
N THR A 85 9.45 24.32 12.83
CA THR A 85 8.99 23.98 14.19
C THR A 85 10.01 23.14 14.96
N LEU A 86 10.71 22.20 14.33
CA LEU A 86 11.79 21.47 14.99
C LEU A 86 12.91 22.41 15.46
N LEU A 87 13.28 23.40 14.66
CA LEU A 87 14.27 24.42 15.06
C LEU A 87 13.80 25.26 16.25
N GLU A 88 12.51 25.63 16.29
CA GLU A 88 11.92 26.34 17.44
C GLU A 88 11.94 25.47 18.70
N VAL A 89 11.58 24.19 18.58
CA VAL A 89 11.61 23.24 19.71
C VAL A 89 13.04 23.06 20.21
N VAL A 90 14.02 22.88 19.32
CA VAL A 90 15.46 22.82 19.66
C VAL A 90 15.88 24.06 20.46
N LYS A 91 15.59 25.26 19.95
CA LYS A 91 15.96 26.52 20.60
C LYS A 91 15.26 26.73 21.95
N SER A 92 14.01 26.29 22.08
CA SER A 92 13.24 26.46 23.32
C SER A 92 13.65 25.50 24.44
N THR A 93 14.20 24.34 24.08
CA THR A 93 14.54 23.25 25.01
C THR A 93 16.04 23.10 25.25
N ASP A 94 16.86 23.91 24.55
CA ASP A 94 18.32 23.80 24.55
C ASP A 94 18.81 22.39 24.18
N ALA A 95 18.06 21.70 23.32
CA ALA A 95 18.38 20.34 22.88
C ALA A 95 19.56 20.34 21.90
N THR A 96 20.45 19.38 22.03
CA THR A 96 21.64 19.22 21.17
C THR A 96 21.52 18.07 20.19
N GLN A 97 20.48 17.24 20.34
CA GLN A 97 20.28 16.03 19.55
C GLN A 97 18.82 15.87 19.12
N LEU A 98 18.62 15.38 17.90
CA LEU A 98 17.32 14.95 17.39
C LEU A 98 17.39 13.45 17.04
N PHE A 99 16.47 12.68 17.59
CA PHE A 99 16.24 11.28 17.27
C PHE A 99 14.85 11.09 16.67
N PHE A 100 14.76 10.36 15.57
CA PHE A 100 13.49 9.97 14.97
C PHE A 100 13.62 8.62 14.27
N ASN A 101 12.50 7.95 14.02
CA ASN A 101 12.49 6.77 13.15
C ASN A 101 12.12 7.22 11.74
N HIS A 102 12.90 6.83 10.72
CA HIS A 102 12.66 7.29 9.35
C HIS A 102 11.52 6.53 8.68
N LEU A 103 10.94 7.17 7.66
CA LEU A 103 9.80 6.65 6.90
C LEU A 103 10.17 6.56 5.41
N TYR A 104 9.44 5.74 4.66
CA TYR A 104 9.77 5.36 3.28
C TYR A 104 8.77 5.88 2.25
N ASP A 105 7.74 6.61 2.68
CA ASP A 105 6.88 7.33 1.77
C ASP A 105 7.64 8.51 1.14
N PRO A 106 7.39 8.84 -0.14
CA PRO A 106 8.19 9.84 -0.85
C PRO A 106 8.16 11.24 -0.22
N LEU A 107 7.04 11.62 0.39
CA LEU A 107 6.89 12.93 1.05
C LEU A 107 7.80 13.00 2.28
N SER A 108 7.79 11.94 3.09
CA SER A 108 8.62 11.83 4.28
C SER A 108 10.09 11.69 3.97
N LEU A 109 10.49 11.01 2.88
CA LEU A 109 11.89 10.94 2.46
C LEU A 109 12.48 12.34 2.18
N VAL A 110 11.74 13.16 1.43
CA VAL A 110 12.14 14.55 1.13
C VAL A 110 12.19 15.40 2.40
N ARG A 111 11.16 15.29 3.25
CA ARG A 111 11.10 16.01 4.53
C ARG A 111 12.23 15.63 5.47
N ASP A 112 12.54 14.34 5.59
CA ASP A 112 13.56 13.81 6.49
C ASP A 112 14.96 14.23 6.05
N HIS A 113 15.22 14.21 4.74
CA HIS A 113 16.47 14.73 4.18
C HIS A 113 16.64 16.21 4.52
N ARG A 114 15.63 17.03 4.21
CA ARG A 114 15.63 18.47 4.51
C ARG A 114 15.81 18.73 6.01
N ALA A 115 15.15 17.96 6.87
CA ALA A 115 15.28 18.08 8.32
C ALA A 115 16.71 17.78 8.78
N LYS A 116 17.32 16.68 8.29
CA LYS A 116 18.71 16.32 8.60
C LYS A 116 19.69 17.42 8.18
N GLU A 117 19.56 17.93 6.95
CA GLU A 117 20.43 18.99 6.42
C GLU A 117 20.33 20.26 7.25
N VAL A 118 19.12 20.78 7.45
CA VAL A 118 18.90 22.06 8.11
C VAL A 118 19.30 22.01 9.59
N LEU A 119 18.96 20.96 10.32
CA LEU A 119 19.30 20.87 11.75
C LEU A 119 20.79 20.61 11.97
N THR A 120 21.44 19.79 11.14
CA THR A 120 22.89 19.55 11.23
C THR A 120 23.67 20.83 10.93
N ALA A 121 23.22 21.63 9.95
CA ALA A 121 23.80 22.94 9.66
C ALA A 121 23.65 23.94 10.82
N GLN A 122 22.70 23.72 11.73
CA GLN A 122 22.51 24.50 12.97
C GLN A 122 23.23 23.89 14.19
N GLY A 123 24.08 22.88 13.99
CA GLY A 123 24.88 22.25 15.04
C GLY A 123 24.12 21.23 15.90
N VAL A 124 22.94 20.78 15.48
CA VAL A 124 22.18 19.71 16.15
C VAL A 124 22.62 18.36 15.60
N ALA A 125 22.97 17.41 16.46
CA ALA A 125 23.28 16.06 16.02
C ALA A 125 21.99 15.27 15.74
N VAL A 126 21.76 14.94 14.47
CA VAL A 126 20.56 14.23 14.02
C VAL A 126 20.88 12.76 13.76
N ARG A 127 20.07 11.83 14.30
CA ARG A 127 20.16 10.40 13.97
C ARG A 127 18.78 9.82 13.69
N SER A 128 18.68 9.00 12.64
CA SER A 128 17.47 8.25 12.31
C SER A 128 17.68 6.74 12.49
N PHE A 129 16.60 6.00 12.71
CA PHE A 129 16.65 4.55 12.94
C PHE A 129 15.52 3.82 12.20
N ASN A 130 15.74 2.54 11.92
CA ASN A 130 14.71 1.62 11.45
C ASN A 130 13.81 1.19 12.61
N ALA A 131 12.51 1.51 12.55
CA ALA A 131 11.53 1.05 13.53
C ALA A 131 10.40 0.21 12.93
N ASP A 132 10.13 0.40 11.65
CA ASP A 132 8.89 -0.10 11.04
C ASP A 132 9.13 -1.17 9.97
N LEU A 133 10.39 -1.56 9.70
CA LEU A 133 10.75 -2.66 8.80
C LEU A 133 11.59 -3.73 9.52
N LEU A 134 11.64 -4.92 8.93
CA LEU A 134 12.56 -5.99 9.33
C LEU A 134 13.98 -5.71 8.82
N TYR A 135 14.09 -5.26 7.57
CA TYR A 135 15.34 -4.92 6.90
C TYR A 135 15.17 -3.61 6.14
N GLU A 136 16.25 -2.84 6.00
CA GLU A 136 16.19 -1.63 5.19
C GLU A 136 16.07 -1.98 3.69
N PRO A 137 15.39 -1.14 2.88
CA PRO A 137 15.20 -1.43 1.46
C PRO A 137 16.51 -1.57 0.67
N TRP A 138 17.58 -0.89 1.10
CA TRP A 138 18.90 -0.96 0.47
C TRP A 138 19.73 -2.18 0.88
N ASP A 139 19.35 -2.91 1.94
CA ASP A 139 20.05 -4.12 2.38
C ASP A 139 19.59 -5.36 1.58
N VAL A 140 18.37 -5.33 1.04
CA VAL A 140 17.74 -6.45 0.33
C VAL A 140 17.98 -6.32 -1.18
N ILE A 141 19.16 -6.74 -1.61
CA ILE A 141 19.62 -6.74 -3.01
C ILE A 141 19.91 -8.16 -3.50
N ASP A 142 19.87 -8.35 -4.82
CA ASP A 142 20.27 -9.61 -5.44
C ASP A 142 21.80 -9.80 -5.46
N ALA A 143 22.27 -10.93 -5.98
CA ALA A 143 23.70 -11.24 -6.05
C ALA A 143 24.49 -10.30 -7.00
N GLN A 144 23.80 -9.59 -7.88
CA GLN A 144 24.35 -8.62 -8.83
C GLN A 144 24.25 -7.17 -8.29
N GLY A 145 23.71 -6.98 -7.08
CA GLY A 145 23.50 -5.67 -6.46
C GLY A 145 22.30 -4.90 -7.03
N SER A 146 21.40 -5.57 -7.75
CA SER A 146 20.17 -4.98 -8.29
C SER A 146 18.97 -5.22 -7.38
N THR A 147 17.93 -4.41 -7.57
CA THR A 147 16.68 -4.49 -6.82
C THR A 147 15.74 -5.55 -7.39
N PHE A 148 14.99 -6.24 -6.53
CA PHE A 148 14.01 -7.24 -6.94
C PHE A 148 12.75 -6.61 -7.54
N SER A 149 12.24 -7.22 -8.62
CA SER A 149 11.02 -6.79 -9.31
C SER A 149 9.78 -7.66 -9.02
N THR A 150 9.94 -8.73 -8.24
CA THR A 150 8.83 -9.63 -7.85
C THR A 150 8.84 -9.88 -6.36
N PHE A 151 7.65 -10.06 -5.78
CA PHE A 151 7.50 -10.29 -4.35
C PHE A 151 8.16 -11.59 -3.89
N ALA A 152 8.04 -12.67 -4.68
CA ALA A 152 8.55 -13.98 -4.29
C ALA A 152 10.07 -13.97 -4.10
N ALA A 153 10.81 -13.40 -5.06
CA ALA A 153 12.27 -13.31 -4.99
C ALA A 153 12.73 -12.38 -3.84
N PHE A 154 12.04 -11.24 -3.67
CA PHE A 154 12.29 -10.33 -2.54
C PHE A 154 12.10 -11.04 -1.20
N TRP A 155 10.98 -11.72 -1.00
CA TRP A 155 10.65 -12.34 0.28
C TRP A 155 11.53 -13.55 0.59
N GLU A 156 11.87 -14.36 -0.42
CA GLU A 156 12.85 -15.44 -0.28
C GLU A 156 14.21 -14.89 0.15
N LYS A 157 14.65 -13.76 -0.42
CA LYS A 157 15.87 -13.08 0.00
C LYS A 157 15.78 -12.59 1.45
N CYS A 158 14.68 -11.97 1.86
CA CYS A 158 14.47 -11.54 3.25
C CYS A 158 14.57 -12.69 4.25
N LEU A 159 13.98 -13.85 3.93
CA LEU A 159 14.01 -15.03 4.80
C LEU A 159 15.38 -15.73 4.83
N SER A 160 16.26 -15.44 3.87
CA SER A 160 17.60 -16.02 3.74
C SER A 160 18.71 -14.99 3.94
N MET A 161 18.41 -13.86 4.59
CA MET A 161 19.41 -12.87 4.95
C MET A 161 20.48 -13.50 5.87
N PRO A 162 21.75 -13.06 5.76
CA PRO A 162 22.84 -13.64 6.54
C PRO A 162 22.79 -13.30 8.03
N TYR A 163 21.90 -12.40 8.44
CA TYR A 163 21.65 -12.03 9.83
C TYR A 163 20.14 -11.91 10.06
N ASP A 164 19.72 -12.27 11.27
CA ASP A 164 18.32 -12.13 11.70
C ASP A 164 17.94 -10.65 11.89
N PRO A 165 16.66 -10.29 11.73
CA PRO A 165 16.19 -8.96 12.10
C PRO A 165 16.48 -8.68 13.57
N GLU A 166 16.74 -7.42 13.93
CA GLU A 166 17.04 -7.06 15.31
C GLU A 166 15.95 -7.54 16.28
N ALA A 167 16.37 -8.08 17.43
CA ALA A 167 15.44 -8.48 18.47
C ALA A 167 14.71 -7.26 19.08
N PRO A 168 13.41 -7.36 19.40
CA PRO A 168 12.66 -6.23 19.94
C PRO A 168 13.28 -5.68 21.24
N LEU A 169 13.48 -4.36 21.29
CA LEU A 169 14.00 -3.68 22.48
C LEU A 169 12.92 -3.56 23.56
N LEU A 170 13.31 -3.79 24.82
CA LEU A 170 12.44 -3.52 25.96
C LEU A 170 12.12 -2.02 26.06
N PRO A 171 10.92 -1.64 26.53
CA PRO A 171 10.58 -0.24 26.73
C PRO A 171 11.44 0.37 27.85
N PRO A 172 11.69 1.70 27.82
CA PRO A 172 12.35 2.40 28.91
C PRO A 172 11.61 2.19 30.25
N LYS A 173 12.35 1.95 31.34
CA LYS A 173 11.75 1.85 32.69
C LYS A 173 11.30 3.20 33.23
N ARG A 174 11.99 4.27 32.86
CA ARG A 174 11.73 5.65 33.24
C ARG A 174 12.38 6.58 32.21
N ILE A 175 11.76 7.73 31.97
CA ILE A 175 12.28 8.79 31.11
C ILE A 175 12.50 10.03 31.99
N ILE A 176 13.66 10.65 31.87
CA ILE A 176 13.93 11.95 32.49
C ILE A 176 13.43 13.00 31.51
N SER A 177 12.36 13.71 31.86
CA SER A 177 11.85 14.80 31.02
C SER A 177 12.89 15.92 30.90
N GLY A 178 13.12 16.39 29.67
CA GLY A 178 13.80 17.67 29.42
C GLY A 178 12.95 18.86 29.87
N ASN A 179 13.51 20.06 29.76
CA ASN A 179 12.80 21.28 30.14
C ASN A 179 11.74 21.65 29.10
N VAL A 180 10.49 21.24 29.33
CA VAL A 180 9.34 21.54 28.48
C VAL A 180 8.63 22.85 28.84
N SER A 181 9.02 23.54 29.92
CA SER A 181 8.32 24.74 30.40
C SER A 181 8.27 25.89 29.38
N LYS A 182 9.27 25.97 28.50
CA LYS A 182 9.36 26.96 27.41
C LYS A 182 8.74 26.48 26.09
N CYS A 183 8.23 25.25 26.04
CA CYS A 183 7.65 24.65 24.84
C CYS A 183 6.23 24.13 25.14
N PRO A 184 5.23 25.04 25.25
CA PRO A 184 3.85 24.64 25.51
C PRO A 184 3.30 23.78 24.37
N SER A 185 2.42 22.84 24.70
CA SER A 185 1.76 21.98 23.71
C SER A 185 0.57 22.69 23.08
N ASP A 186 0.41 22.52 21.76
CA ASP A 186 -0.72 23.04 21.00
C ASP A 186 -1.88 22.05 21.06
N THR A 187 -3.12 22.55 21.07
CA THR A 187 -4.30 21.70 20.92
C THR A 187 -4.49 21.35 19.45
N LEU A 188 -4.34 20.06 19.11
CA LEU A 188 -4.51 19.57 17.75
C LEU A 188 -5.97 19.19 17.49
N ILE A 189 -6.53 19.69 16.38
CA ILE A 189 -7.87 19.34 15.91
C ILE A 189 -7.73 18.36 14.75
N PHE A 190 -8.14 17.12 14.98
CA PHE A 190 -8.06 16.03 14.00
C PHE A 190 -9.39 15.73 13.32
N GLU A 191 -10.51 16.14 13.91
CA GLU A 191 -11.87 15.82 13.45
C GLU A 191 -12.66 17.11 13.33
N ASP A 192 -13.45 17.23 12.26
CA ASP A 192 -14.45 18.29 12.17
C ASP A 192 -15.76 17.88 12.88
N GLU A 193 -16.63 18.86 13.17
CA GLU A 193 -17.91 18.60 13.85
C GLU A 193 -18.86 17.71 13.03
N SER A 194 -18.77 17.74 11.70
CA SER A 194 -19.60 16.91 10.81
C SER A 194 -19.14 15.45 10.78
N GLU A 195 -17.86 15.20 11.02
CA GLU A 195 -17.22 13.89 11.05
C GLU A 195 -17.53 13.12 12.33
N LYS A 196 -17.81 13.82 13.45
CA LYS A 196 -18.08 13.19 14.75
C LYS A 196 -19.18 12.14 14.71
N GLY A 197 -20.28 12.42 14.00
CA GLY A 197 -21.38 11.46 13.82
C GLY A 197 -20.93 10.19 13.10
N SER A 198 -20.13 10.35 12.04
CA SER A 198 -19.59 9.24 11.25
C SER A 198 -18.50 8.46 12.00
N ASN A 199 -17.76 9.11 12.90
CA ASN A 199 -16.69 8.51 13.70
C ASN A 199 -17.22 7.78 14.94
N ALA A 200 -18.44 8.07 15.39
CA ALA A 200 -19.03 7.45 16.58
C ALA A 200 -19.16 5.92 16.48
N LEU A 201 -19.28 5.38 15.27
CA LEU A 201 -19.33 3.94 15.03
C LEU A 201 -17.96 3.27 15.17
N LEU A 202 -16.87 3.99 14.84
CA LEU A 202 -15.50 3.44 14.86
C LEU A 202 -15.07 3.04 16.27
N ALA A 203 -15.42 3.85 17.28
CA ALA A 203 -15.10 3.61 18.67
C ALA A 203 -15.75 2.33 19.26
N ARG A 204 -16.81 1.81 18.62
CA ARG A 204 -17.44 0.55 19.02
C ARG A 204 -16.67 -0.67 18.53
N ALA A 205 -15.99 -0.54 17.39
CA ALA A 205 -15.26 -1.64 16.75
C ALA A 205 -13.76 -1.63 17.11
N TRP A 206 -13.19 -0.46 17.38
CA TRP A 206 -11.74 -0.28 17.49
C TRP A 206 -11.33 0.46 18.76
N SER A 207 -10.17 0.08 19.29
CA SER A 207 -9.51 0.75 20.41
C SER A 207 -8.05 1.03 20.03
N PRO A 208 -7.75 2.20 19.45
CA PRO A 208 -6.38 2.60 19.10
C PRO A 208 -5.42 2.60 20.29
N GLY A 209 -4.12 2.52 20.02
CA GLY A 209 -3.04 2.62 21.01
C GLY A 209 -2.20 1.35 21.14
N TRP A 210 -0.89 1.53 21.36
CA TRP A 210 0.11 0.45 21.38
C TRP A 210 -0.17 -0.69 22.38
N SER A 211 -0.74 -0.42 23.56
CA SER A 211 -1.08 -1.50 24.50
C SER A 211 -2.25 -2.36 24.02
N ASN A 212 -3.19 -1.76 23.28
CA ASN A 212 -4.29 -2.49 22.66
C ASN A 212 -3.76 -3.32 21.47
N ALA A 213 -2.77 -2.81 20.75
CA ALA A 213 -2.06 -3.55 19.69
C ALA A 213 -1.40 -4.82 20.24
N ASP A 214 -0.72 -4.73 21.39
CA ASP A 214 -0.10 -5.88 22.05
C ASP A 214 -1.12 -6.92 22.49
N ARG A 215 -2.28 -6.47 23.02
CA ARG A 215 -3.38 -7.37 23.38
C ARG A 215 -3.94 -8.06 22.15
N ALA A 216 -4.19 -7.32 21.07
CA ALA A 216 -4.68 -7.87 19.81
C ALA A 216 -3.71 -8.91 19.22
N LEU A 217 -2.41 -8.61 19.21
CA LEU A 217 -1.37 -9.53 18.77
C LEU A 217 -1.34 -10.80 19.62
N THR A 218 -1.39 -10.66 20.95
CA THR A 218 -1.40 -11.80 21.88
C THR A 218 -2.63 -12.69 21.67
N THR A 219 -3.81 -12.08 21.53
CA THR A 219 -5.06 -12.80 21.23
C THR A 219 -4.98 -13.52 19.88
N PHE A 220 -4.41 -12.88 18.86
CA PHE A 220 -4.25 -13.48 17.54
C PHE A 220 -3.31 -14.69 17.57
N VAL A 221 -2.12 -14.53 18.16
CA VAL A 221 -1.10 -15.59 18.25
C VAL A 221 -1.60 -16.80 19.05
N ASN A 222 -2.31 -16.57 20.15
CA ASN A 222 -2.82 -17.65 21.00
C ASN A 222 -4.16 -18.25 20.52
N GLY A 223 -4.73 -17.74 19.43
CA GLY A 223 -6.04 -18.16 18.93
C GLY A 223 -6.06 -18.31 17.40
N PRO A 224 -6.61 -17.34 16.65
CA PRO A 224 -6.83 -17.47 15.21
C PRO A 224 -5.60 -17.83 14.36
N LEU A 225 -4.38 -17.54 14.81
CA LEU A 225 -3.16 -17.82 14.06
C LEU A 225 -3.05 -19.30 13.67
N ILE A 226 -3.46 -20.24 14.53
CA ILE A 226 -3.31 -21.67 14.22
C ILE A 226 -4.11 -22.10 12.99
N GLU A 227 -5.30 -21.52 12.80
CA GLU A 227 -6.18 -21.80 11.67
C GLU A 227 -6.10 -20.75 10.55
N TYR A 228 -5.11 -19.86 10.59
CA TYR A 228 -4.99 -18.77 9.62
C TYR A 228 -4.94 -19.29 8.18
N SER A 229 -4.25 -20.41 7.89
CA SER A 229 -4.17 -20.97 6.53
C SER A 229 -5.56 -21.31 5.95
N LYS A 230 -6.45 -21.85 6.78
CA LYS A 230 -7.81 -22.25 6.41
C LYS A 230 -8.78 -21.07 6.38
N ASN A 231 -8.71 -20.20 7.39
CA ASN A 231 -9.72 -19.18 7.62
C ASN A 231 -9.43 -17.82 6.99
N ARG A 232 -8.20 -17.54 6.50
CA ARG A 232 -7.83 -16.27 5.85
C ARG A 232 -8.62 -15.88 4.59
N ARG A 233 -9.45 -16.79 4.07
CA ARG A 233 -10.28 -16.54 2.88
C ARG A 233 -11.72 -16.18 3.25
N LYS A 234 -12.15 -16.47 4.47
CA LYS A 234 -13.52 -16.24 4.94
C LYS A 234 -13.69 -14.77 5.32
N ALA A 235 -14.64 -14.09 4.71
CA ALA A 235 -14.95 -12.68 5.03
C ALA A 235 -15.95 -12.53 6.19
N ASP A 236 -16.71 -13.58 6.49
CA ASP A 236 -17.80 -13.57 7.48
C ASP A 236 -17.35 -13.62 8.96
N SER A 237 -16.06 -13.83 9.20
CA SER A 237 -15.50 -14.18 10.52
C SER A 237 -14.27 -13.34 10.86
N ALA A 238 -14.08 -13.03 12.15
CA ALA A 238 -12.91 -12.32 12.66
C ALA A 238 -11.68 -13.24 12.77
N THR A 239 -11.18 -13.70 11.63
CA THR A 239 -10.17 -14.76 11.52
C THR A 239 -8.77 -14.26 11.20
N THR A 240 -8.66 -13.01 10.72
CA THR A 240 -7.37 -12.35 10.52
C THR A 240 -6.96 -11.59 11.78
N SER A 241 -5.73 -11.07 11.80
CA SER A 241 -5.16 -10.45 12.99
C SER A 241 -5.74 -9.09 13.35
N LEU A 242 -6.38 -8.39 12.39
CA LEU A 242 -6.86 -7.01 12.54
C LEU A 242 -5.77 -6.01 12.97
N LEU A 243 -4.50 -6.34 12.75
CA LEU A 243 -3.34 -5.53 13.20
C LEU A 243 -2.99 -4.38 12.25
N SER A 244 -3.59 -4.30 11.06
CA SER A 244 -3.15 -3.37 10.02
C SER A 244 -3.19 -1.88 10.44
N PRO A 245 -4.20 -1.36 11.17
CA PRO A 245 -4.15 0.04 11.62
C PRO A 245 -3.03 0.26 12.65
N HIS A 246 -2.84 -0.69 13.57
CA HIS A 246 -1.75 -0.63 14.56
C HIS A 246 -0.36 -0.64 13.89
N LEU A 247 -0.17 -1.47 12.85
CA LEU A 247 1.08 -1.55 12.10
C LEU A 247 1.33 -0.31 11.23
N HIS A 248 0.28 0.36 10.76
CA HIS A 248 0.39 1.60 9.99
C HIS A 248 0.87 2.78 10.84
N PHE A 249 0.33 2.92 12.06
CA PHE A 249 0.74 3.97 13.01
C PHE A 249 1.96 3.59 13.88
N GLY A 250 2.60 2.46 13.58
CA GLY A 250 3.75 1.94 14.32
C GLY A 250 3.48 1.76 15.81
N GLU A 251 2.23 1.46 16.17
CA GLU A 251 1.81 1.11 17.52
C GLU A 251 2.30 -0.30 17.90
N LEU A 252 2.60 -1.12 16.90
CA LEU A 252 3.16 -2.45 17.08
C LEU A 252 4.40 -2.62 16.20
N SER A 253 5.50 -3.08 16.80
CA SER A 253 6.73 -3.39 16.06
C SER A 253 6.54 -4.62 15.17
N VAL A 254 6.89 -4.47 13.89
CA VAL A 254 6.91 -5.60 12.94
C VAL A 254 7.95 -6.65 13.33
N ARG A 255 9.07 -6.24 13.95
CA ARG A 255 10.10 -7.16 14.46
C ARG A 255 9.55 -8.04 15.57
N LYS A 256 8.69 -7.49 16.44
CA LYS A 256 8.00 -8.26 17.49
C LYS A 256 7.03 -9.27 16.88
N VAL A 257 6.26 -8.88 15.86
CA VAL A 257 5.36 -9.79 15.14
C VAL A 257 6.14 -10.94 14.51
N PHE A 258 7.26 -10.65 13.85
CA PHE A 258 8.12 -11.65 13.21
C PHE A 258 8.71 -12.64 14.23
N HIS A 259 9.32 -12.16 15.31
CA HIS A 259 9.93 -12.99 16.34
C HIS A 259 8.94 -13.87 17.13
N LEU A 260 7.68 -13.44 17.25
CA LEU A 260 6.63 -14.27 17.84
C LEU A 260 6.13 -15.32 16.85
N GLY A 261 6.00 -14.96 15.57
CA GLY A 261 5.58 -15.88 14.52
C GLY A 261 6.52 -17.07 14.36
N THR A 262 7.84 -16.83 14.31
CA THR A 262 8.85 -17.88 14.08
C THR A 262 8.92 -18.96 15.16
N LYS A 263 8.30 -18.75 16.33
CA LYS A 263 8.23 -19.75 17.42
C LYS A 263 7.20 -20.85 17.18
N PHE A 264 6.29 -20.69 16.23
CA PHE A 264 5.22 -21.62 15.94
C PHE A 264 5.38 -22.20 14.52
N GLY A 265 5.36 -23.52 14.37
CA GLY A 265 5.56 -24.20 13.08
C GLY A 265 4.25 -24.71 12.46
N GLU A 266 4.00 -24.37 11.18
CA GLU A 266 4.11 -25.30 10.02
C GLU A 266 3.55 -24.70 8.71
N GLU A 267 2.35 -24.10 8.67
CA GLU A 267 1.80 -23.49 7.43
C GLU A 267 1.16 -22.11 7.65
N SER A 268 0.26 -22.01 8.64
CA SER A 268 -0.46 -20.77 8.97
C SER A 268 0.50 -19.61 9.29
N VAL A 269 1.59 -19.89 9.99
CA VAL A 269 2.63 -18.90 10.31
C VAL A 269 3.34 -18.43 9.06
N ASN A 270 3.73 -19.34 8.16
CA ASN A 270 4.40 -18.97 6.90
C ASN A 270 3.50 -18.06 6.04
N LEU A 271 2.20 -18.35 5.97
CA LEU A 271 1.24 -17.50 5.27
C LEU A 271 1.02 -16.15 5.97
N PHE A 272 1.03 -16.12 7.29
CA PHE A 272 0.93 -14.87 8.04
C PHE A 272 2.19 -14.01 7.87
N LEU A 273 3.38 -14.61 7.98
CA LEU A 273 4.66 -13.93 7.71
C LEU A 273 4.75 -13.46 6.26
N LYS A 274 4.23 -14.22 5.29
CA LYS A 274 4.10 -13.76 3.90
C LYS A 274 3.21 -12.51 3.79
N SER A 275 2.18 -12.40 4.63
CA SER A 275 1.32 -11.21 4.68
C SER A 275 2.08 -10.00 5.26
N ILE A 276 2.94 -10.23 6.26
CA ILE A 276 3.88 -9.20 6.75
C ILE A 276 4.90 -8.84 5.67
N GLY A 277 5.41 -9.81 4.92
CA GLY A 277 6.32 -9.59 3.80
C GLY A 277 5.73 -8.71 2.70
N LEU A 278 4.43 -8.79 2.43
CA LEU A 278 3.78 -7.88 1.48
C LEU A 278 3.80 -6.41 1.95
N ARG A 279 3.74 -6.18 3.28
CA ARG A 279 3.92 -4.84 3.87
C ARG A 279 5.37 -4.36 3.72
N GLU A 280 6.36 -5.24 3.95
CA GLU A 280 7.78 -4.92 3.72
C GLU A 280 8.04 -4.57 2.25
N TYR A 281 7.47 -5.38 1.34
CA TYR A 281 7.61 -5.20 -0.09
C TYR A 281 6.98 -3.90 -0.59
N SER A 282 5.88 -3.43 0.03
CA SER A 282 5.27 -2.16 -0.35
C SER A 282 6.22 -0.98 -0.10
N ARG A 283 6.95 -0.97 1.03
CA ARG A 283 7.99 0.03 1.30
C ARG A 283 9.19 -0.14 0.38
N TYR A 284 9.62 -1.37 0.14
CA TYR A 284 10.71 -1.67 -0.79
C TYR A 284 10.45 -1.10 -2.18
N ILE A 285 9.25 -1.31 -2.71
CA ILE A 285 8.83 -0.76 -4.01
C ILE A 285 8.72 0.76 -3.96
N SER A 286 8.12 1.33 -2.91
CA SER A 286 8.01 2.79 -2.78
C SER A 286 9.38 3.48 -2.75
N PHE A 287 10.34 2.91 -2.03
CA PHE A 287 11.69 3.44 -1.92
C PHE A 287 12.46 3.35 -3.25
N ASN A 288 12.44 2.18 -3.90
CA ASN A 288 13.15 1.97 -5.16
C ASN A 288 12.44 2.62 -6.38
N HIS A 289 11.14 2.92 -6.24
CA HIS A 289 10.33 3.62 -7.24
C HIS A 289 9.51 4.75 -6.59
N PRO A 290 10.11 5.93 -6.32
CA PRO A 290 9.49 7.02 -5.55
C PRO A 290 8.17 7.58 -6.11
N TYR A 291 7.87 7.37 -7.39
CA TYR A 291 6.61 7.81 -7.99
C TYR A 291 5.51 6.75 -8.00
N SER A 292 5.71 5.58 -7.39
CA SER A 292 4.80 4.42 -7.43
C SER A 292 3.38 4.68 -6.90
N HIS A 293 3.22 5.68 -6.04
CA HIS A 293 1.92 6.07 -5.47
C HIS A 293 1.03 6.84 -6.47
N GLU A 294 1.61 7.50 -7.47
CA GLU A 294 0.87 8.22 -8.52
C GLU A 294 1.02 7.54 -9.88
N ARG A 295 2.19 7.00 -10.17
CA ARG A 295 2.54 6.42 -11.46
C ARG A 295 2.60 4.89 -11.32
N PRO A 296 1.91 4.14 -12.18
CA PRO A 296 2.04 2.70 -12.18
C PRO A 296 3.49 2.30 -12.50
N LEU A 297 4.00 1.23 -11.88
CA LEU A 297 5.35 0.71 -12.19
C LEU A 297 5.43 0.27 -13.65
N LEU A 298 4.41 -0.44 -14.12
CA LEU A 298 4.27 -0.77 -15.54
C LEU A 298 3.44 0.31 -16.25
N GLY A 299 4.08 1.03 -17.17
CA GLY A 299 3.46 2.14 -17.91
C GLY A 299 2.38 1.75 -18.93
N HIS A 300 2.03 0.47 -19.09
CA HIS A 300 1.12 0.02 -20.14
C HIS A 300 -0.32 0.55 -19.99
N LEU A 301 -0.76 0.90 -18.78
CA LEU A 301 -2.08 1.54 -18.56
C LEU A 301 -2.13 3.03 -18.87
N LYS A 302 -1.04 3.63 -19.39
CA LYS A 302 -0.98 5.05 -19.72
C LYS A 302 -2.10 5.49 -20.67
N PHE A 303 -2.46 4.63 -21.63
CA PHE A 303 -3.46 4.91 -22.65
C PHE A 303 -4.78 4.15 -22.43
N PHE A 304 -4.99 3.56 -21.24
CA PHE A 304 -6.25 2.87 -20.98
C PHE A 304 -7.41 3.87 -20.98
N PRO A 305 -8.48 3.64 -21.76
CA PRO A 305 -9.59 4.59 -21.90
C PRO A 305 -10.55 4.46 -20.71
N TRP A 306 -10.14 4.99 -19.55
CA TRP A 306 -10.96 4.99 -18.34
C TRP A 306 -12.30 5.70 -18.56
N PHE A 307 -13.37 5.11 -18.05
CA PHE A 307 -14.71 5.68 -18.09
C PHE A 307 -14.88 6.67 -16.93
N VAL A 308 -15.05 7.95 -17.24
CA VAL A 308 -15.18 9.01 -16.24
C VAL A 308 -16.67 9.26 -15.99
N ASP A 309 -17.26 8.45 -15.12
CA ASP A 309 -18.69 8.52 -14.80
C ASP A 309 -18.91 8.66 -13.29
N GLU A 310 -19.43 9.81 -12.88
CA GLU A 310 -19.71 10.14 -11.47
C GLU A 310 -20.84 9.31 -10.88
N VAL A 311 -21.81 8.89 -11.70
CA VAL A 311 -22.93 8.05 -11.26
C VAL A 311 -22.44 6.66 -10.90
N TYR A 312 -21.55 6.09 -11.72
CA TYR A 312 -20.90 4.80 -11.42
C TYR A 312 -20.06 4.91 -10.14
N PHE A 313 -19.31 6.00 -10.00
CA PHE A 313 -18.52 6.22 -8.79
C PHE A 313 -19.41 6.32 -7.54
N LYS A 314 -20.52 7.07 -7.61
CA LYS A 314 -21.49 7.20 -6.52
C LYS A 314 -22.13 5.86 -6.16
N ALA A 315 -22.59 5.08 -7.14
CA ALA A 315 -23.21 3.78 -6.92
C ALA A 315 -22.26 2.80 -6.23
N TRP A 316 -21.00 2.76 -6.66
CA TRP A 316 -19.96 1.95 -6.01
C TRP A 316 -19.71 2.39 -4.56
N ARG A 317 -19.51 3.69 -4.31
CA ARG A 317 -19.29 4.22 -2.95
C ARG A 317 -20.43 3.88 -1.98
N GLN A 318 -21.66 3.86 -2.46
CA GLN A 318 -22.85 3.60 -1.66
C GLN A 318 -23.17 2.10 -1.50
N GLY A 319 -22.45 1.20 -2.19
CA GLY A 319 -22.82 -0.21 -2.23
C GLY A 319 -24.20 -0.42 -2.85
N ARG A 320 -24.43 0.18 -4.02
CA ARG A 320 -25.66 0.08 -4.83
C ARG A 320 -25.36 -0.38 -6.26
N THR A 321 -24.43 -1.31 -6.40
CA THR A 321 -24.00 -1.85 -7.71
C THR A 321 -24.90 -2.98 -8.20
N GLY A 322 -25.68 -3.58 -7.31
CA GLY A 322 -26.50 -4.76 -7.60
C GLY A 322 -25.72 -6.07 -7.48
N TYR A 323 -24.45 -6.03 -7.05
CA TYR A 323 -23.60 -7.19 -6.79
C TYR A 323 -23.40 -7.35 -5.27
N PRO A 324 -24.05 -8.34 -4.60
CA PRO A 324 -24.14 -8.40 -3.15
C PRO A 324 -22.81 -8.37 -2.41
N LEU A 325 -21.81 -9.13 -2.89
CA LEU A 325 -20.48 -9.16 -2.25
C LEU A 325 -19.75 -7.81 -2.33
N VAL A 326 -19.92 -7.08 -3.43
CA VAL A 326 -19.36 -5.74 -3.61
C VAL A 326 -20.09 -4.76 -2.69
N ASP A 327 -21.41 -4.78 -2.73
CA ASP A 327 -22.26 -3.87 -1.97
C ASP A 327 -22.11 -4.04 -0.45
N ALA A 328 -22.01 -5.29 0.02
CA ALA A 328 -21.71 -5.62 1.41
C ALA A 328 -20.35 -5.05 1.84
N GLY A 329 -19.31 -5.21 1.02
CA GLY A 329 -17.98 -4.64 1.28
C GLY A 329 -18.00 -3.13 1.39
N MET A 330 -18.68 -2.44 0.47
CA MET A 330 -18.73 -0.98 0.49
C MET A 330 -19.49 -0.45 1.73
N ARG A 331 -20.49 -1.19 2.23
CA ARG A 331 -21.18 -0.86 3.49
C ARG A 331 -20.34 -1.17 4.73
N GLU A 332 -19.62 -2.28 4.76
CA GLU A 332 -18.67 -2.61 5.83
C GLU A 332 -17.59 -1.54 5.95
N LEU A 333 -16.98 -1.15 4.83
CA LEU A 333 -15.94 -0.12 4.75
C LEU A 333 -16.42 1.19 5.38
N TRP A 334 -17.62 1.63 5.00
CA TRP A 334 -18.16 2.89 5.51
C TRP A 334 -18.45 2.82 7.02
N ALA A 335 -19.04 1.71 7.49
CA ALA A 335 -19.47 1.57 8.88
C ALA A 335 -18.32 1.33 9.86
N THR A 336 -17.27 0.61 9.43
CA THR A 336 -16.19 0.13 10.32
C THR A 336 -14.83 0.74 10.03
N GLY A 337 -14.65 1.36 8.85
CA GLY A 337 -13.37 1.83 8.37
C GLY A 337 -12.37 0.72 8.02
N TRP A 338 -12.84 -0.52 7.87
CA TRP A 338 -11.98 -1.67 7.59
C TRP A 338 -12.62 -2.61 6.57
N LEU A 339 -11.77 -3.32 5.84
CA LEU A 339 -12.17 -4.38 4.92
C LEU A 339 -11.20 -5.54 5.00
N HIS A 340 -11.72 -6.76 4.91
CA HIS A 340 -10.93 -7.96 4.71
C HIS A 340 -10.19 -7.91 3.35
N ASP A 341 -8.95 -8.40 3.29
CA ASP A 341 -8.10 -8.39 2.06
C ASP A 341 -8.85 -8.89 0.82
N ARG A 342 -9.54 -10.02 0.93
CA ARG A 342 -10.31 -10.58 -0.21
C ARG A 342 -11.44 -9.65 -0.66
N ILE A 343 -12.10 -8.96 0.26
CA ILE A 343 -13.16 -8.00 -0.07
C ILE A 343 -12.56 -6.75 -0.70
N ARG A 344 -11.41 -6.25 -0.21
CA ARG A 344 -10.66 -5.16 -0.88
C ARG A 344 -10.37 -5.52 -2.33
N VAL A 345 -9.91 -6.76 -2.59
CA VAL A 345 -9.68 -7.26 -3.96
C VAL A 345 -10.96 -7.30 -4.79
N VAL A 346 -12.06 -7.79 -4.24
CA VAL A 346 -13.35 -7.85 -4.96
C VAL A 346 -13.85 -6.45 -5.33
N VAL A 347 -13.93 -5.52 -4.38
CA VAL A 347 -14.51 -4.20 -4.63
C VAL A 347 -13.65 -3.34 -5.55
N SER A 348 -12.32 -3.46 -5.47
CA SER A 348 -11.38 -2.74 -6.35
C SER A 348 -11.28 -3.37 -7.74
N SER A 349 -11.30 -4.70 -7.85
CA SER A 349 -11.34 -5.40 -9.14
C SER A 349 -12.63 -5.05 -9.89
N PHE A 350 -13.76 -5.02 -9.19
CA PHE A 350 -15.02 -4.54 -9.75
C PHE A 350 -14.92 -3.08 -10.23
N PHE A 351 -14.30 -2.22 -9.43
CA PHE A 351 -14.09 -0.81 -9.77
C PHE A 351 -13.32 -0.61 -11.08
N VAL A 352 -12.18 -1.29 -11.24
CA VAL A 352 -11.30 -1.09 -12.41
C VAL A 352 -11.69 -1.94 -13.61
N LYS A 353 -12.27 -3.13 -13.43
CA LYS A 353 -12.54 -4.05 -14.54
C LYS A 353 -14.00 -4.04 -15.00
N VAL A 354 -14.95 -3.89 -14.07
CA VAL A 354 -16.39 -3.87 -14.39
C VAL A 354 -16.89 -2.46 -14.63
N LEU A 355 -16.58 -1.51 -13.75
CA LEU A 355 -16.97 -0.11 -13.94
C LEU A 355 -15.99 0.64 -14.85
N GLN A 356 -14.72 0.21 -14.91
CA GLN A 356 -13.66 0.84 -15.69
C GLN A 356 -13.42 2.30 -15.29
N LEU A 357 -13.60 2.60 -14.00
CA LEU A 357 -13.33 3.91 -13.43
C LEU A 357 -11.81 4.11 -13.23
N PRO A 358 -11.31 5.36 -13.26
CA PRO A 358 -9.90 5.64 -12.99
C PRO A 358 -9.48 5.17 -11.60
N TRP A 359 -8.54 4.23 -11.51
CA TRP A 359 -8.12 3.59 -10.24
C TRP A 359 -7.78 4.57 -9.11
N ARG A 360 -7.22 5.75 -9.44
CA ARG A 360 -6.91 6.82 -8.47
C ARG A 360 -8.13 7.32 -7.71
N TRP A 361 -9.33 7.28 -8.30
CA TRP A 361 -10.57 7.63 -7.62
C TRP A 361 -10.91 6.63 -6.52
N GLY A 362 -10.73 5.34 -6.81
CA GLY A 362 -10.89 4.26 -5.83
C GLY A 362 -9.85 4.37 -4.72
N MET A 363 -8.58 4.58 -5.07
CA MET A 363 -7.48 4.81 -4.12
C MET A 363 -7.79 5.98 -3.20
N LYS A 364 -8.25 7.13 -3.73
CA LYS A 364 -8.60 8.27 -2.88
C LYS A 364 -9.78 8.00 -1.96
N TYR A 365 -10.78 7.22 -2.41
CA TYR A 365 -11.89 6.83 -1.54
C TYR A 365 -11.41 5.91 -0.40
N PHE A 366 -10.55 4.94 -0.71
CA PHE A 366 -9.89 4.08 0.26
C PHE A 366 -9.07 4.88 1.27
N TRP A 367 -8.26 5.82 0.79
CA TRP A 367 -7.48 6.74 1.61
C TRP A 367 -8.32 7.51 2.64
N ASP A 368 -9.51 7.96 2.24
CA ASP A 368 -10.40 8.73 3.12
C ASP A 368 -11.18 7.86 4.13
N THR A 369 -11.33 6.56 3.87
CA THR A 369 -12.27 5.67 4.59
C THR A 369 -11.66 4.45 5.26
N LEU A 370 -10.39 4.10 4.98
CA LEU A 370 -9.68 3.02 5.65
C LEU A 370 -8.91 3.51 6.89
N LEU A 371 -9.03 2.77 7.99
CA LEU A 371 -8.25 3.00 9.22
C LEU A 371 -6.76 2.70 9.03
N ASP A 372 -6.45 1.79 8.11
CA ASP A 372 -5.11 1.39 7.70
C ASP A 372 -4.74 1.97 6.33
N ALA A 373 -5.23 3.18 6.02
CA ALA A 373 -4.86 3.91 4.81
C ALA A 373 -3.36 4.21 4.80
N ASP A 374 -2.62 3.37 4.08
CA ASP A 374 -1.17 3.33 4.03
C ASP A 374 -0.71 3.52 2.58
N LEU A 375 0.09 4.55 2.32
CA LEU A 375 0.36 5.00 0.94
C LEU A 375 1.02 3.89 0.12
N GLU A 376 2.01 3.24 0.71
CA GLU A 376 2.79 2.18 0.10
C GLU A 376 1.90 0.94 -0.16
N SER A 377 1.15 0.50 0.85
CA SER A 377 0.32 -0.70 0.73
C SER A 377 -0.90 -0.52 -0.17
N ASP A 378 -1.53 0.65 -0.14
CA ASP A 378 -2.66 0.97 -1.01
C ASP A 378 -2.18 1.07 -2.46
N ALA A 379 -1.06 1.77 -2.72
CA ALA A 379 -0.44 1.80 -4.05
C ALA A 379 -0.11 0.39 -4.56
N LEU A 380 0.54 -0.44 -3.74
CA LEU A 380 0.85 -1.83 -4.11
C LEU A 380 -0.44 -2.62 -4.42
N GLY A 381 -1.48 -2.48 -3.60
CA GLY A 381 -2.76 -3.16 -3.77
C GLY A 381 -3.45 -2.78 -5.09
N TRP A 382 -3.62 -1.48 -5.34
CA TRP A 382 -4.24 -1.01 -6.59
C TRP A 382 -3.43 -1.45 -7.81
N GLN A 383 -2.10 -1.37 -7.75
CA GLN A 383 -1.24 -1.83 -8.84
C GLN A 383 -1.33 -3.34 -9.07
N TYR A 384 -1.43 -4.13 -8.00
CA TYR A 384 -1.65 -5.58 -8.08
C TYR A 384 -2.97 -5.91 -8.78
N ILE A 385 -4.04 -5.18 -8.49
CA ILE A 385 -5.39 -5.43 -9.03
C ILE A 385 -5.55 -4.91 -10.47
N SER A 386 -4.90 -3.79 -10.81
CA SER A 386 -4.89 -3.24 -12.16
C SER A 386 -3.90 -3.93 -13.10
N GLY A 387 -3.06 -4.84 -12.60
CA GLY A 387 -2.08 -5.58 -13.40
C GLY A 387 -0.84 -4.77 -13.76
N THR A 388 -0.54 -3.70 -13.01
CA THR A 388 0.63 -2.84 -13.25
C THR A 388 1.86 -3.23 -12.43
N LEU A 389 1.82 -4.38 -11.75
CA LEU A 389 2.98 -5.05 -11.18
C LEU A 389 3.37 -6.26 -12.06
N PRO A 390 4.66 -6.62 -12.15
CA PRO A 390 5.11 -7.81 -12.89
C PRO A 390 4.43 -9.11 -12.45
N ASP A 391 4.11 -9.23 -11.15
CA ASP A 391 3.40 -10.35 -10.53
C ASP A 391 1.93 -10.00 -10.16
N GLY A 392 1.39 -8.97 -10.79
CA GLY A 392 0.01 -8.52 -10.63
C GLY A 392 -1.03 -9.47 -11.23
N ARG A 393 -2.31 -9.22 -10.93
CA ARG A 393 -3.42 -9.88 -11.63
C ARG A 393 -3.57 -9.29 -13.02
N GLU A 394 -3.71 -10.15 -14.02
CA GLU A 394 -3.97 -9.74 -15.40
C GLU A 394 -5.20 -8.85 -15.50
N LEU A 395 -5.09 -7.73 -16.23
CA LEU A 395 -6.16 -6.75 -16.33
C LEU A 395 -7.39 -7.30 -17.08
N ASP A 396 -7.20 -8.14 -18.09
CA ASP A 396 -8.25 -8.72 -18.93
C ASP A 396 -9.13 -9.76 -18.21
N ARG A 397 -8.70 -10.23 -17.04
CA ARG A 397 -9.43 -11.19 -16.22
C ARG A 397 -10.39 -10.49 -15.24
N ILE A 398 -11.68 -10.47 -15.59
CA ILE A 398 -12.76 -10.08 -14.68
C ILE A 398 -13.03 -11.25 -13.70
N ASP A 399 -12.80 -11.03 -12.42
CA ASP A 399 -13.21 -11.96 -11.38
C ASP A 399 -14.74 -11.81 -11.18
N HIS A 400 -15.51 -12.89 -11.36
CA HIS A 400 -16.97 -12.83 -11.30
C HIS A 400 -17.43 -12.75 -9.83
N PRO A 401 -18.11 -11.66 -9.38
CA PRO A 401 -18.44 -11.47 -7.96
C PRO A 401 -19.25 -12.62 -7.34
N GLN A 402 -20.16 -13.22 -8.12
CA GLN A 402 -20.89 -14.44 -7.72
C GLN A 402 -19.97 -15.59 -7.33
N VAL A 403 -18.97 -15.88 -8.17
CA VAL A 403 -18.03 -17.01 -7.96
C VAL A 403 -17.12 -16.73 -6.77
N GLU A 404 -16.70 -15.48 -6.60
CA GLU A 404 -15.93 -15.06 -5.42
C GLU A 404 -16.79 -15.16 -4.14
N GLY A 405 -18.10 -14.91 -4.23
CA GLY A 405 -19.06 -15.13 -3.15
C GLY A 405 -19.06 -16.56 -2.65
N TYR A 406 -19.12 -17.56 -3.54
CA TYR A 406 -19.05 -18.96 -3.15
C TYR A 406 -17.74 -19.35 -2.44
N LYS A 407 -16.64 -18.65 -2.74
CA LYS A 407 -15.33 -18.93 -2.14
C LYS A 407 -15.12 -18.26 -0.78
N PHE A 408 -15.62 -17.03 -0.63
CA PHE A 408 -15.29 -16.17 0.52
C PHE A 408 -16.46 -15.98 1.50
N ASP A 409 -17.68 -16.24 1.06
CA ASP A 409 -18.92 -16.19 1.83
C ASP A 409 -19.86 -17.36 1.42
N PRO A 410 -19.44 -18.62 1.63
CA PRO A 410 -20.13 -19.79 1.07
C PRO A 410 -21.59 -19.92 1.53
N ASN A 411 -21.90 -19.44 2.73
CA ASN A 411 -23.25 -19.52 3.32
C ASN A 411 -24.07 -18.23 3.14
N GLY A 412 -23.46 -17.16 2.64
CA GLY A 412 -24.10 -15.84 2.50
C GLY A 412 -24.13 -15.02 3.79
N GLU A 413 -23.46 -15.44 4.86
CA GLU A 413 -23.51 -14.79 6.17
C GLU A 413 -22.95 -13.37 6.14
N TYR A 414 -21.88 -13.15 5.36
CA TYR A 414 -21.31 -11.82 5.18
C TYR A 414 -22.30 -10.90 4.45
N VAL A 415 -22.91 -11.37 3.37
CA VAL A 415 -23.96 -10.63 2.65
C VAL A 415 -25.15 -10.33 3.56
N ARG A 416 -25.69 -11.32 4.28
CA ARG A 416 -26.86 -11.13 5.17
C ARG A 416 -26.58 -10.13 6.29
N ARG A 417 -25.35 -10.09 6.80
CA ARG A 417 -24.93 -9.14 7.85
C ARG A 417 -24.96 -7.70 7.36
N TRP A 418 -24.46 -7.44 6.16
CA TRP A 418 -24.27 -6.08 5.64
C TRP A 418 -25.40 -5.60 4.71
N LEU A 419 -26.17 -6.53 4.15
CA LEU A 419 -27.34 -6.31 3.29
C LEU A 419 -28.56 -6.99 3.92
N PRO A 420 -29.10 -6.45 5.03
CA PRO A 420 -30.25 -7.05 5.72
C PRO A 420 -31.50 -7.16 4.83
N GLU A 421 -31.63 -6.34 3.79
CA GLU A 421 -32.67 -6.47 2.77
C GLU A 421 -32.60 -7.80 1.98
N LEU A 422 -31.42 -8.43 1.90
CA LEU A 422 -31.22 -9.75 1.28
C LEU A 422 -31.25 -10.90 2.29
N ALA A 423 -31.45 -10.62 3.58
CA ALA A 423 -31.25 -11.58 4.67
C ALA A 423 -32.14 -12.82 4.60
N ARG A 424 -33.27 -12.77 3.88
CA ARG A 424 -34.22 -13.89 3.73
C ARG A 424 -34.02 -14.69 2.45
N LEU A 425 -33.17 -14.25 1.53
CA LEU A 425 -32.96 -14.93 0.25
C LEU A 425 -32.22 -16.26 0.47
N PRO A 426 -32.60 -17.39 -0.13
CA PRO A 426 -31.87 -18.64 0.03
C PRO A 426 -30.40 -18.50 -0.40
N THR A 427 -29.50 -19.22 0.27
CA THR A 427 -28.04 -19.14 0.03
C THR A 427 -27.65 -19.41 -1.42
N GLU A 428 -28.39 -20.27 -2.12
CA GLU A 428 -28.20 -20.51 -3.55
C GLU A 428 -28.21 -19.20 -4.36
N TRP A 429 -29.09 -18.25 -4.03
CA TRP A 429 -29.32 -17.03 -4.81
C TRP A 429 -28.68 -15.78 -4.20
N ILE A 430 -28.14 -15.88 -2.98
CA ILE A 430 -27.67 -14.73 -2.18
C ILE A 430 -26.60 -13.89 -2.88
N HIS A 431 -25.79 -14.52 -3.74
CA HIS A 431 -24.69 -13.88 -4.47
C HIS A 431 -25.05 -13.47 -5.90
N HIS A 432 -26.28 -13.76 -6.35
CA HIS A 432 -26.78 -13.44 -7.69
C HIS A 432 -28.31 -13.31 -7.72
N PRO A 433 -28.89 -12.37 -6.95
CA PRO A 433 -30.34 -12.24 -6.81
C PRO A 433 -31.06 -11.99 -8.15
N TRP A 434 -30.38 -11.40 -9.13
CA TRP A 434 -30.92 -11.15 -10.48
C TRP A 434 -31.22 -12.42 -11.28
N ASN A 435 -30.68 -13.58 -10.89
CA ASN A 435 -31.00 -14.87 -11.52
C ASN A 435 -32.10 -15.64 -10.78
N ALA A 436 -32.53 -15.17 -9.61
CA ALA A 436 -33.51 -15.89 -8.78
C ALA A 436 -34.89 -15.88 -9.44
N PRO A 437 -35.67 -16.98 -9.34
CA PRO A 437 -37.05 -16.98 -9.78
C PRO A 437 -37.88 -15.94 -9.04
N GLU A 438 -38.83 -15.32 -9.73
CA GLU A 438 -39.70 -14.28 -9.18
C GLU A 438 -40.42 -14.74 -7.89
N SER A 439 -40.86 -16.01 -7.83
CA SER A 439 -41.49 -16.58 -6.63
C SER A 439 -40.55 -16.61 -5.41
N VAL A 440 -39.25 -16.84 -5.62
CA VAL A 440 -38.23 -16.84 -4.55
C VAL A 440 -37.96 -15.42 -4.07
N LEU A 441 -37.87 -14.45 -4.99
CA LEU A 441 -37.71 -13.03 -4.66
C LEU A 441 -38.89 -12.51 -3.85
N GLN A 442 -40.12 -12.80 -4.29
CA GLN A 442 -41.35 -12.43 -3.57
C GLN A 442 -41.43 -13.06 -2.18
N ALA A 443 -41.09 -14.35 -2.05
CA ALA A 443 -41.06 -15.03 -0.75
C ALA A 443 -40.02 -14.43 0.22
N ALA A 444 -38.89 -13.96 -0.32
CA ALA A 444 -37.86 -13.25 0.46
C ALA A 444 -38.20 -11.77 0.72
N GLY A 445 -39.21 -11.22 0.03
CA GLY A 445 -39.60 -9.80 0.11
C GLY A 445 -38.66 -8.88 -0.66
N ILE A 446 -38.05 -9.34 -1.75
CA ILE A 446 -37.08 -8.59 -2.57
C ILE A 446 -37.74 -8.16 -3.87
N GLU A 447 -37.62 -6.87 -4.19
CA GLU A 447 -38.05 -6.26 -5.44
C GLU A 447 -36.85 -5.56 -6.09
N LEU A 448 -36.33 -6.18 -7.16
CA LEU A 448 -35.14 -5.68 -7.85
C LEU A 448 -35.42 -4.34 -8.55
N GLY A 449 -34.55 -3.37 -8.32
CA GLY A 449 -34.71 -1.98 -8.75
C GLY A 449 -35.39 -1.08 -7.71
N SER A 450 -35.97 -1.66 -6.66
CA SER A 450 -36.63 -0.95 -5.56
C SER A 450 -35.81 -1.11 -4.27
N ASN A 451 -35.97 -2.21 -3.55
CA ASN A 451 -35.28 -2.42 -2.26
C ASN A 451 -33.86 -2.99 -2.41
N TYR A 452 -33.53 -3.59 -3.55
CA TYR A 452 -32.16 -3.93 -3.93
C TYR A 452 -31.96 -3.65 -5.43
N PRO A 453 -30.87 -2.97 -5.86
CA PRO A 453 -30.72 -2.57 -7.25
C PRO A 453 -30.46 -3.75 -8.20
N LEU A 454 -30.84 -3.60 -9.46
CA LEU A 454 -30.36 -4.46 -10.54
C LEU A 454 -28.85 -4.25 -10.77
N PRO A 455 -28.13 -5.24 -11.35
CA PRO A 455 -26.73 -5.08 -11.73
C PRO A 455 -26.52 -3.84 -12.60
N ILE A 456 -25.72 -2.88 -12.10
CA ILE A 456 -25.47 -1.60 -12.79
C ILE A 456 -24.78 -1.79 -14.16
N VAL A 457 -23.98 -2.84 -14.29
CA VAL A 457 -23.38 -3.31 -15.53
C VAL A 457 -23.40 -4.84 -15.49
N GLY A 458 -23.96 -5.50 -16.50
CA GLY A 458 -23.87 -6.96 -16.62
C GLY A 458 -22.45 -7.44 -16.94
N ILE A 459 -22.04 -8.60 -16.41
CA ILE A 459 -20.67 -9.11 -16.56
C ILE A 459 -20.26 -9.31 -18.03
N ASP A 460 -21.15 -9.82 -18.88
CA ASP A 460 -20.84 -10.02 -20.31
C ASP A 460 -20.60 -8.68 -21.02
N ALA A 461 -21.41 -7.66 -20.71
CA ALA A 461 -21.24 -6.31 -21.24
C ALA A 461 -19.92 -5.69 -20.75
N ALA A 462 -19.56 -5.89 -19.48
CA ALA A 462 -18.30 -5.44 -18.92
C ALA A 462 -17.10 -6.12 -19.61
N LYS A 463 -17.17 -7.44 -19.85
CA LYS A 463 -16.13 -8.20 -20.54
C LYS A 463 -15.94 -7.70 -21.97
N ALA A 464 -17.03 -7.53 -22.72
CA ALA A 464 -16.98 -7.01 -24.09
C ALA A 464 -16.41 -5.57 -24.13
N ARG A 465 -16.77 -4.72 -23.15
CA ARG A 465 -16.23 -3.36 -23.05
C ARG A 465 -14.73 -3.36 -22.71
N LEU A 466 -14.31 -4.22 -21.78
CA LEU A 466 -12.91 -4.32 -21.36
C LEU A 466 -12.00 -4.77 -22.50
N GLN A 467 -12.43 -5.77 -23.28
CA GLN A 467 -11.66 -6.24 -24.45
C GLN A 467 -11.49 -5.14 -25.52
N ARG A 468 -12.52 -4.32 -25.74
CA ARG A 468 -12.41 -3.14 -26.62
C ARG A 468 -11.44 -2.10 -26.06
N ALA A 469 -11.54 -1.79 -24.77
CA ALA A 469 -10.65 -0.83 -24.11
C ALA A 469 -9.17 -1.27 -24.16
N LEU A 470 -8.89 -2.56 -23.96
CA LEU A 470 -7.55 -3.13 -24.09
C LEU A 470 -7.02 -3.03 -25.53
N SER A 471 -7.87 -3.32 -26.52
CA SER A 471 -7.50 -3.20 -27.93
C SER A 471 -7.14 -1.75 -28.30
N GLU A 472 -7.94 -0.78 -27.85
CA GLU A 472 -7.68 0.65 -28.04
C GLU A 472 -6.38 1.08 -27.37
N MET A 473 -6.16 0.66 -26.11
CA MET A 473 -4.94 0.96 -25.37
C MET A 473 -3.69 0.47 -26.11
N TRP A 474 -3.67 -0.78 -26.57
CA TRP A 474 -2.53 -1.34 -27.30
C TRP A 474 -2.30 -0.67 -28.66
N GLN A 475 -3.37 -0.26 -29.35
CA GLN A 475 -3.26 0.52 -30.57
C GLN A 475 -2.60 1.88 -30.31
N GLN A 476 -3.05 2.61 -29.28
CA GLN A 476 -2.47 3.90 -28.90
C GLN A 476 -1.02 3.78 -28.43
N GLU A 477 -0.70 2.71 -27.71
CA GLU A 477 0.67 2.44 -27.28
C GLU A 477 1.60 2.14 -28.46
N ALA A 478 1.13 1.40 -29.47
CA ALA A 478 1.87 1.16 -30.70
C ALA A 478 2.08 2.45 -31.51
N ILE A 479 1.05 3.28 -31.66
CA ILE A 479 1.15 4.60 -32.33
C ILE A 479 2.15 5.50 -31.59
N SER A 480 2.07 5.55 -30.25
CA SER A 480 2.98 6.36 -29.45
C SER A 480 4.44 5.87 -29.55
N ARG A 481 4.67 4.56 -29.62
CA ARG A 481 6.03 4.00 -29.80
C ARG A 481 6.60 4.35 -31.17
N ALA A 482 5.83 4.12 -32.23
CA ALA A 482 6.24 4.46 -33.60
C ALA A 482 6.55 5.96 -33.76
N ALA A 483 5.77 6.84 -33.12
CA ALA A 483 6.03 8.28 -33.15
C ALA A 483 7.33 8.70 -32.44
N ILE A 484 7.74 7.96 -31.40
CA ILE A 484 9.00 8.21 -30.68
C ILE A 484 10.19 7.72 -31.52
N GLU A 485 10.07 6.52 -32.11
CA GLU A 485 11.10 5.94 -32.99
C GLU A 485 11.34 6.82 -34.21
N ASN A 486 10.29 7.28 -34.90
CA ASN A 486 10.41 8.17 -36.05
C ASN A 486 11.05 9.53 -35.69
N ARG A 487 10.78 10.08 -34.51
CA ARG A 487 11.44 11.31 -34.03
C ARG A 487 12.91 11.11 -33.66
N MET A 488 13.30 9.90 -33.28
CA MET A 488 14.70 9.55 -33.04
C MET A 488 15.47 9.34 -34.36
N GLU A 489 14.81 8.82 -35.40
CA GLU A 489 15.40 8.69 -36.74
C GLU A 489 15.57 10.03 -37.46
N GLU A 490 14.62 10.97 -37.34
CA GLU A 490 14.74 12.33 -37.91
C GLU A 490 15.84 13.18 -37.24
N GLY A 491 16.38 12.76 -36.09
CA GLY A 491 17.48 13.41 -35.38
C GLY A 491 18.89 12.96 -35.78
N LEU A 492 19.03 11.98 -36.68
CA LEU A 492 20.31 11.42 -37.14
C LEU A 492 20.60 11.66 -38.63
N GLY A 493 19.91 12.62 -39.24
CA GLY A 493 20.19 13.09 -40.60
C GLY A 493 21.27 14.17 -40.63
N ASP A 494 22.53 13.82 -40.37
CA ASP A 494 23.68 14.66 -40.72
C ASP A 494 24.01 14.42 -42.20
N SER A 495 23.49 15.26 -43.09
CA SER A 495 23.93 15.32 -44.47
C SER A 495 25.02 16.39 -44.60
N SER A 496 26.26 15.97 -44.32
CA SER A 496 27.46 16.62 -44.84
C SER A 496 27.51 16.42 -46.36
N ASP A 497 27.40 17.50 -47.14
CA ASP A 497 28.25 17.60 -48.31
C ASP A 497 28.55 19.05 -48.73
N SER A 498 29.84 19.36 -48.54
CA SER A 498 30.75 20.19 -49.34
C SER A 498 30.23 21.43 -50.11
N ALA A 499 30.81 22.59 -49.76
CA ALA A 499 30.93 23.75 -50.65
C ALA A 499 32.42 24.03 -50.95
N PRO A 500 32.79 24.41 -52.19
CA PRO A 500 33.95 25.25 -52.44
C PRO A 500 33.54 26.67 -52.90
N CYS A 501 34.45 27.61 -52.65
CA CYS A 501 34.31 29.07 -52.68
C CYS A 501 33.78 29.75 -53.97
N LEU A 502 32.92 30.78 -53.75
CA LEU A 502 32.79 32.12 -54.41
C LEU A 502 32.52 32.23 -55.95
N PRO A 503 32.02 33.38 -56.48
CA PRO A 503 31.38 34.55 -55.85
C PRO A 503 29.99 34.94 -56.44
N SER A 504 29.34 35.86 -55.73
CA SER A 504 28.05 36.52 -55.96
C SER A 504 27.77 37.11 -57.36
N ARG A 505 26.52 36.96 -57.85
CA ARG A 505 25.86 37.94 -58.72
C ARG A 505 24.32 37.88 -58.63
N HIS A 506 23.75 38.99 -58.17
CA HIS A 506 22.53 39.69 -58.61
C HIS A 506 21.22 38.96 -58.99
N THR A 507 20.15 39.53 -58.40
CA THR A 507 18.83 39.92 -58.96
C THR A 507 17.64 38.95 -58.98
N ASN A 508 16.60 39.42 -58.26
CA ASN A 508 15.17 39.51 -58.61
C ASN A 508 14.39 38.29 -59.14
N GLY A 509 13.33 37.98 -58.38
CA GLY A 509 11.97 38.12 -58.90
C GLY A 509 11.22 36.84 -59.25
N GLY A 510 9.94 36.80 -58.87
CA GLY A 510 8.92 36.06 -59.62
C GLY A 510 8.40 34.76 -59.02
N LYS A 511 7.29 34.88 -58.29
CA LYS A 511 6.13 33.96 -58.37
C LYS A 511 5.62 33.86 -59.84
N PRO A 512 4.63 33.02 -60.23
CA PRO A 512 3.94 31.89 -59.57
C PRO A 512 3.58 30.69 -60.50
N ASN A 513 2.89 29.70 -59.91
CA ASN A 513 1.68 29.00 -60.41
C ASN A 513 1.68 28.02 -61.62
N VAL A 514 0.68 27.13 -61.50
CA VAL A 514 -0.10 26.36 -62.49
C VAL A 514 0.40 24.92 -62.71
N ASN A 515 -0.25 23.88 -62.16
CA ASN A 515 -1.52 23.22 -62.49
C ASN A 515 -1.49 22.43 -63.82
N THR A 516 -2.09 21.22 -63.79
CA THR A 516 -2.60 20.31 -64.86
C THR A 516 -1.95 18.92 -64.73
N ASN A 517 -2.58 17.86 -64.21
CA ASN A 517 -3.88 17.22 -64.47
C ASN A 517 -3.87 16.33 -65.73
N VAL A 518 -4.50 15.14 -65.58
CA VAL A 518 -5.21 14.33 -66.61
C VAL A 518 -4.55 13.03 -67.16
N ASN A 519 -5.20 11.90 -66.77
CA ASN A 519 -5.51 10.64 -67.50
C ASN A 519 -4.36 9.71 -67.96
N GLN A 520 -4.49 8.38 -68.11
CA GLN A 520 -5.62 7.49 -68.40
C GLN A 520 -5.19 6.01 -68.16
N GLU A 521 -6.18 5.14 -67.96
CA GLU A 521 -6.22 3.68 -67.73
C GLU A 521 -5.54 2.76 -68.81
N PRO A 522 -5.78 1.42 -68.88
CA PRO A 522 -5.67 0.30 -67.91
C PRO A 522 -4.90 -0.93 -68.51
N GLY A 523 -4.63 -1.99 -67.72
CA GLY A 523 -4.22 -3.28 -68.31
C GLY A 523 -3.75 -4.40 -67.37
N ARG A 524 -4.68 -5.31 -67.05
CA ARG A 524 -4.63 -6.79 -66.84
C ARG A 524 -3.46 -7.50 -66.13
N ASP A 525 -3.89 -8.30 -65.14
CA ASP A 525 -3.59 -9.71 -64.82
C ASP A 525 -2.14 -10.20 -64.63
N VAL A 526 -1.83 -10.73 -63.44
CA VAL A 526 -1.55 -12.16 -63.17
C VAL A 526 -1.24 -12.38 -61.67
N ALA A 527 -1.77 -13.48 -61.16
CA ALA A 527 -1.64 -14.15 -59.86
C ALA A 527 -0.41 -13.88 -58.96
N ASN A 528 -0.64 -13.78 -57.64
CA ASN A 528 -0.33 -14.90 -56.72
C ASN A 528 -0.89 -14.68 -55.30
N GLN A 529 -1.62 -15.69 -54.83
CA GLN A 529 -1.97 -15.95 -53.44
C GLN A 529 -0.72 -16.37 -52.68
N GLU A 530 -0.30 -15.64 -51.64
CA GLU A 530 0.56 -16.15 -50.56
C GLU A 530 0.73 -15.12 -49.42
N VAL A 531 -0.34 -14.76 -48.70
CA VAL A 531 -0.20 -14.13 -47.37
C VAL A 531 -1.34 -14.60 -46.46
N THR A 532 -1.33 -15.88 -46.08
CA THR A 532 -2.10 -16.35 -44.93
C THR A 532 -1.40 -17.56 -44.30
N GLN A 533 -0.14 -17.40 -43.89
CA GLN A 533 0.56 -18.39 -43.06
C GLN A 533 1.81 -17.74 -42.44
N ASN A 534 1.63 -16.96 -41.37
CA ASN A 534 2.77 -16.62 -40.48
C ASN A 534 2.38 -16.16 -39.06
N ILE A 535 1.21 -16.55 -38.53
CA ILE A 535 0.83 -16.31 -37.12
C ILE A 535 0.57 -17.64 -36.39
N GLN A 536 1.32 -18.70 -36.72
CA GLN A 536 1.15 -20.02 -36.09
C GLN A 536 2.45 -20.80 -35.86
N ARG A 537 3.58 -20.08 -35.72
CA ARG A 537 4.85 -20.68 -35.29
C ARG A 537 5.59 -19.77 -34.31
N ARG A 538 5.10 -19.72 -33.07
CA ARG A 538 5.92 -19.35 -31.89
C ARG A 538 5.24 -19.80 -30.58
N ASN A 539 4.73 -21.03 -30.58
CA ASN A 539 4.32 -21.74 -29.37
C ASN A 539 4.76 -23.20 -29.50
N ASN A 540 5.97 -23.51 -29.03
CA ASN A 540 6.37 -24.80 -28.48
C ASN A 540 7.86 -24.77 -28.10
N VAL A 541 8.22 -25.62 -27.11
CA VAL A 541 9.53 -25.82 -26.44
C VAL A 541 9.60 -24.95 -25.16
N LEU A 542 9.46 -25.43 -23.91
CA LEU A 542 9.81 -26.72 -23.29
C LEU A 542 8.71 -27.24 -22.33
N ARG A 543 8.34 -28.51 -22.50
CA ARG A 543 7.76 -29.38 -21.47
C ARG A 543 8.86 -30.34 -21.00
N PHE A 544 9.05 -30.48 -19.69
CA PHE A 544 9.58 -31.71 -19.10
C PHE A 544 8.74 -32.12 -17.89
N ASN A 545 8.48 -33.42 -17.84
CA ASN A 545 7.56 -34.15 -16.97
C ASN A 545 8.03 -34.23 -15.50
N VAL A 546 7.08 -34.22 -14.56
CA VAL A 546 7.08 -35.15 -13.41
C VAL A 546 5.65 -35.67 -13.19
N MET A 547 5.56 -36.98 -12.99
CA MET A 547 4.37 -37.83 -12.96
C MET A 547 3.36 -37.51 -11.86
N ARG A 548 2.08 -37.76 -12.20
CA ARG A 548 0.98 -38.07 -11.27
C ARG A 548 1.10 -39.52 -10.81
N ASP A 549 0.79 -39.77 -9.54
CA ASP A 549 0.10 -40.99 -9.15
C ASP A 549 -1.08 -40.62 -8.23
N VAL A 550 -2.22 -41.23 -8.53
CA VAL A 550 -3.46 -41.22 -7.75
C VAL A 550 -3.72 -42.66 -7.36
N GLY A 551 -4.00 -42.90 -6.09
CA GLY A 551 -4.47 -44.19 -5.60
C GLY A 551 -5.07 -44.04 -4.21
N ASP A 552 -6.40 -43.97 -4.16
CA ASP A 552 -7.20 -44.21 -2.96
C ASP A 552 -7.08 -45.68 -2.54
N ALA A 553 -7.00 -45.95 -1.23
CA ALA A 553 -7.60 -47.13 -0.59
C ALA A 553 -7.62 -46.96 0.94
N GLU A 554 -8.78 -47.24 1.50
CA GLU A 554 -9.12 -47.37 2.92
C GLU A 554 -8.30 -48.49 3.60
N ASP A 555 -8.02 -48.38 4.91
CA ASP A 555 -8.76 -49.08 5.97
C ASP A 555 -7.93 -49.33 7.25
N SER A 556 -8.56 -49.06 8.39
CA SER A 556 -8.51 -49.75 9.69
C SER A 556 -7.21 -50.01 10.51
N ALA A 557 -7.23 -49.38 11.69
CA ALA A 557 -7.17 -50.00 13.04
C ALA A 557 -5.84 -50.32 13.77
N ALA A 558 -5.97 -50.16 15.09
CA ALA A 558 -5.23 -50.76 16.21
C ALA A 558 -4.13 -49.94 16.92
N GLU A 559 -4.57 -49.30 18.00
CA GLU A 559 -4.03 -49.43 19.36
C GLU A 559 -2.64 -50.07 19.54
N SER A 560 -1.75 -49.40 20.26
CA SER A 560 -1.43 -49.84 21.64
C SER A 560 -0.49 -48.88 22.37
N SER A 561 -0.84 -48.76 23.64
CA SER A 561 -0.25 -48.06 24.77
C SER A 561 1.19 -48.42 25.14
N SER A 562 1.76 -47.51 25.94
CA SER A 562 2.63 -47.71 27.12
C SER A 562 4.01 -47.07 26.92
N SER A 563 4.70 -46.50 27.90
CA SER A 563 4.41 -46.03 29.26
C SER A 563 5.75 -45.47 29.76
N SER A 564 5.71 -44.43 30.59
CA SER A 564 6.73 -44.09 31.59
C SER A 564 8.21 -43.98 31.16
N ARG A 565 8.80 -42.80 31.39
CA ARG A 565 9.70 -42.63 32.54
C ARG A 565 9.98 -41.15 32.80
N ARG A 566 9.74 -40.78 34.06
CA ARG A 566 10.29 -39.61 34.73
C ARG A 566 11.80 -39.79 34.82
N GLU A 567 12.56 -38.74 34.57
CA GLU A 567 13.77 -38.44 35.32
C GLU A 567 13.98 -36.91 35.29
N GLY A 568 13.90 -36.31 36.47
CA GLY A 568 14.16 -34.89 36.65
C GLY A 568 15.61 -34.69 37.05
N TRP A 569 16.31 -33.82 36.35
CA TRP A 569 17.60 -33.29 36.78
C TRP A 569 17.49 -31.76 36.86
N ARG A 570 17.57 -31.25 38.08
CA ARG A 570 17.97 -29.87 38.36
C ARG A 570 19.50 -29.85 38.44
N CYS A 571 20.17 -28.94 37.74
CA CYS A 571 21.20 -28.12 38.37
C CYS A 571 21.49 -26.86 37.55
N SER A 572 21.60 -25.77 38.31
CA SER A 572 21.98 -24.41 37.95
C SER A 572 23.39 -24.33 37.32
N SER A 573 23.66 -23.30 36.52
CA SER A 573 24.80 -22.37 36.66
C SER A 573 24.90 -21.42 35.45
N SER A 574 24.70 -20.13 35.75
CA SER A 574 25.44 -18.96 35.27
C SER A 574 26.45 -19.14 34.11
N LEU A 575 26.19 -18.46 32.99
CA LEU A 575 27.22 -17.98 32.07
C LEU A 575 26.85 -16.58 31.56
N VAL A 576 27.71 -15.62 31.91
CA VAL A 576 27.79 -14.24 31.41
C VAL A 576 28.42 -14.29 30.01
N PRO A 577 27.88 -13.62 28.98
CA PRO A 577 28.63 -13.43 27.74
C PRO A 577 29.55 -12.20 27.86
N PRO A 578 30.76 -12.26 27.27
CA PRO A 578 31.78 -11.24 27.44
C PRO A 578 31.54 -10.01 26.55
N SER A 579 32.05 -8.88 27.03
CA SER A 579 32.30 -7.65 26.30
C SER A 579 33.22 -7.86 25.09
N SER A 580 32.74 -7.53 23.91
CA SER A 580 33.55 -7.06 22.77
C SER A 580 32.97 -5.68 22.41
N GLY A 581 33.74 -4.60 22.42
CA GLY A 581 35.03 -4.43 21.77
C GLY A 581 34.78 -3.69 20.46
N TYR A 582 34.47 -2.39 20.56
CA TYR A 582 34.37 -1.48 19.42
C TYR A 582 35.67 -1.53 18.62
N SER A 583 35.56 -1.72 17.31
CA SER A 583 36.59 -1.30 16.36
C SER A 583 35.93 -0.33 15.39
N GLU A 584 36.34 0.93 15.49
CA GLU A 584 36.08 1.97 14.50
C GLU A 584 36.78 1.59 13.19
N HIS A 585 36.02 1.54 12.09
CA HIS A 585 36.57 1.80 10.77
C HIS A 585 35.55 2.62 9.96
N TYR A 586 35.81 3.92 9.94
CA TYR A 586 35.28 4.86 8.97
C TYR A 586 35.76 4.47 7.57
N VAL A 587 34.84 4.34 6.63
CA VAL A 587 35.10 4.55 5.20
C VAL A 587 34.06 5.54 4.70
N ASN A 588 34.54 6.75 4.40
CA ASN A 588 33.83 7.75 3.61
C ASN A 588 33.55 7.17 2.23
N ASP A 589 32.29 7.05 1.85
CA ASP A 589 31.87 6.97 0.45
C ASP A 589 30.45 7.55 0.29
N GLU A 590 30.28 8.82 0.70
CA GLU A 590 29.17 9.66 0.25
C GLU A 590 29.62 10.42 -1.00
N ASN A 591 29.41 9.83 -2.18
CA ASN A 591 29.40 10.57 -3.45
C ASN A 591 28.70 9.78 -4.57
N ARG A 592 27.47 9.33 -4.33
CA ARG A 592 26.53 8.91 -5.40
C ARG A 592 25.08 9.28 -5.05
N ILE A 593 24.83 10.54 -4.76
CA ILE A 593 23.48 11.12 -4.90
C ILE A 593 23.63 12.33 -5.82
N GLY A 594 23.65 12.04 -7.13
CA GLY A 594 23.64 13.06 -8.16
C GLY A 594 22.25 13.70 -8.25
N GLY A 595 22.13 14.91 -7.70
CA GLY A 595 21.22 15.98 -8.14
C GLY A 595 19.71 15.70 -8.17
N SER A 596 19.03 15.82 -7.02
CA SER A 596 17.55 15.90 -6.95
C SER A 596 16.99 17.33 -6.94
N SER A 597 17.76 18.31 -7.43
CA SER A 597 17.33 19.73 -7.46
C SER A 597 16.21 20.04 -8.48
N SER A 598 15.67 19.05 -9.21
CA SER A 598 14.59 19.29 -10.21
C SER A 598 13.16 19.08 -9.68
N TYR A 599 13.02 18.67 -8.41
CA TYR A 599 11.76 18.18 -7.83
C TYR A 599 10.58 19.18 -7.88
N LEU A 600 10.83 20.51 -7.82
CA LEU A 600 9.75 21.52 -7.83
C LEU A 600 9.64 22.34 -9.12
N GLN A 601 10.62 22.27 -10.03
CA GLN A 601 10.66 23.15 -11.21
C GLN A 601 10.17 22.49 -12.50
N SER A 602 9.91 21.19 -12.49
CA SER A 602 9.44 20.48 -13.68
C SER A 602 8.02 19.94 -13.44
N HIS A 603 7.05 20.51 -14.16
CA HIS A 603 5.69 19.98 -14.40
C HIS A 603 4.57 20.41 -13.45
N PRO A 604 3.96 21.60 -13.68
CA PRO A 604 2.59 21.87 -13.25
C PRO A 604 1.62 21.20 -14.24
N GLN A 605 1.31 19.92 -14.07
CA GLN A 605 0.12 19.36 -14.73
C GLN A 605 -1.06 19.47 -13.78
N SER A 606 -1.90 20.47 -14.03
CA SER A 606 -3.22 20.62 -13.42
C SER A 606 -4.12 19.46 -13.86
N HIS A 607 -4.13 18.37 -13.11
CA HIS A 607 -5.22 17.41 -13.18
C HIS A 607 -6.29 17.87 -12.19
N HIS A 608 -7.48 18.18 -12.70
CA HIS A 608 -8.63 18.54 -11.88
C HIS A 608 -9.04 17.34 -11.02
N ILE A 609 -8.48 17.24 -9.82
CA ILE A 609 -8.97 16.37 -8.75
C ILE A 609 -10.17 17.11 -8.15
N ILE A 610 -11.36 16.60 -8.43
CA ILE A 610 -12.60 17.20 -7.95
C ILE A 610 -12.69 17.04 -6.42
N ASN A 611 -13.06 18.11 -5.73
CA ASN A 611 -13.25 18.11 -4.28
C ASN A 611 -14.62 17.49 -3.92
N TRP A 612 -14.68 16.16 -3.88
CA TRP A 612 -15.91 15.37 -3.72
C TRP A 612 -16.54 15.42 -2.31
N ARG A 613 -15.90 16.08 -1.34
CA ARG A 613 -16.45 16.26 0.01
C ARG A 613 -17.78 17.04 0.04
N ARG A 614 -18.17 17.64 -1.09
CA ARG A 614 -19.40 18.44 -1.24
C ARG A 614 -20.58 17.72 -1.92
N LEU A 615 -20.44 16.45 -2.34
CA LEU A 615 -21.58 15.71 -2.89
C LEU A 615 -22.46 15.17 -1.75
N PRO A 616 -23.78 15.46 -1.73
CA PRO A 616 -24.70 14.89 -0.76
C PRO A 616 -24.70 13.37 -0.85
N GLN A 617 -24.36 12.70 0.25
CA GLN A 617 -24.39 11.23 0.36
C GLN A 617 -25.74 10.69 0.82
N THR A 618 -26.63 11.57 1.30
CA THR A 618 -28.04 11.26 1.55
C THR A 618 -28.84 11.53 0.28
N GLY A 619 -29.64 10.54 -0.14
CA GLY A 619 -30.85 10.83 -0.90
C GLY A 619 -31.84 11.57 -0.01
#